data_AF-A0A1X9YVT1-F1
#
_entry.id   AF-A0A1X9YVT1-F1
#
_cell.length_a   1.000
_cell.length_b   1.000
_cell.length_c   1.000
_cell.angle_alpha   90.00
_cell.angle_beta   90.00
_cell.angle_gamma   90.00
#
_symmetry.space_group_name_H-M   'P 1'
#
loop_
_entity.id
_entity.type
_entity.pdbx_description
1 polymer ?
#
loop_
_entity_poly.entity_id
_entity_poly.type
_entity_poly.pdbx_seq_one_letter_code
_entity_poly.pdbx_strand_id
1 'polypeptide(L)'
;MDNNAPQKEEKPEQRRQESIKPYVKYSGMAFQMIGALVLAAFAGRELDEYVGNRKPWFTIVLLLLAVVATMVLTIISINKK
;
A
#
# COMPACT_ATOMS: atom_id res chain seq x y z
N MET A 1 50.84 30.58 5.35
CA MET A 1 50.85 29.09 5.48
C MET A 1 49.43 28.71 5.79
N ASP A 2 48.73 28.51 4.69
CA ASP A 2 47.29 28.70 4.59
C ASP A 2 46.72 27.30 4.69
N ASN A 3 46.22 26.94 5.88
CA ASN A 3 45.69 25.61 6.15
C ASN A 3 44.27 25.50 5.61
N ASN A 4 44.17 25.49 4.27
CA ASN A 4 42.99 25.10 3.52
C ASN A 4 42.87 23.57 3.55
N ALA A 5 42.26 23.03 4.60
CA ALA A 5 41.75 21.66 4.57
C ALA A 5 40.39 21.68 3.85
N PRO A 6 40.18 20.87 2.80
CA PRO A 6 38.92 20.85 2.08
C PRO A 6 37.82 20.32 3.00
N GLN A 7 36.84 21.18 3.28
CA GLN A 7 35.56 20.79 3.85
C GLN A 7 34.94 19.75 2.91
N LYS A 8 34.90 18.50 3.35
CA LYS A 8 34.17 17.45 2.65
C LYS A 8 32.70 17.86 2.65
N GLU A 9 32.20 18.24 1.48
CA GLU A 9 30.78 18.38 1.20
C GLU A 9 30.09 17.05 1.50
N GLU A 10 29.43 16.96 2.65
CA GLU A 10 28.50 15.88 2.95
C GLU A 10 27.27 16.05 2.04
N LYS A 11 27.33 15.40 0.88
CA LYS A 11 26.23 15.27 -0.09
C LYS A 11 24.95 14.83 0.64
N PRO A 12 23.85 15.61 0.65
CA PRO A 12 22.65 15.32 1.43
C PRO A 12 21.74 14.23 0.84
N GLU A 13 22.23 13.44 -0.13
CA GLU A 13 21.44 12.41 -0.80
C GLU A 13 21.53 11.02 -0.16
N GLN A 14 22.60 10.72 0.59
CA GLN A 14 22.86 9.34 1.02
C GLN A 14 22.26 8.96 2.39
N ARG A 15 21.79 9.93 3.20
CA ARG A 15 21.12 9.64 4.49
C ARG A 15 19.60 9.53 4.43
N ARG A 16 18.98 9.47 3.24
CA ARG A 16 17.52 9.24 3.13
C ARG A 16 17.12 7.76 3.24
N GLN A 17 18.08 6.84 3.23
CA GLN A 17 17.82 5.40 3.32
C GLN A 17 18.01 4.82 4.73
N GLU A 18 18.67 5.51 5.66
CA GLU A 18 19.05 4.90 6.96
C GLU A 18 17.94 4.83 8.00
N SER A 19 16.79 5.45 7.80
CA SER A 19 15.68 5.29 8.76
C SER A 19 14.35 5.73 8.17
N ILE A 20 13.86 5.03 7.15
CA ILE A 20 12.40 4.97 6.96
C ILE A 20 11.87 4.31 8.23
N LYS A 21 11.50 5.13 9.22
CA LYS A 21 11.01 4.67 10.51
C LYS A 21 9.93 3.62 10.24
N PRO A 22 9.95 2.47 10.93
CA PRO A 22 9.03 1.37 10.65
C PRO A 22 7.56 1.84 10.56
N TYR A 23 7.19 2.85 11.35
CA TYR A 23 5.90 3.53 11.31
C TYR A 23 5.48 4.05 9.92
N VAL A 24 6.40 4.64 9.16
CA VAL A 24 6.12 5.17 7.81
C VAL A 24 5.80 4.03 6.84
N LYS A 25 6.49 2.89 6.97
CA LYS A 25 6.24 1.69 6.15
C LYS A 25 4.89 1.05 6.48
N TYR A 26 4.53 0.99 7.77
CA TYR A 26 3.23 0.45 8.20
C TYR A 26 2.06 1.35 7.79
N SER A 27 2.21 2.68 7.85
CA SER A 27 1.21 3.60 7.32
C SER A 27 0.93 3.35 5.83
N GLY A 28 1.97 3.16 5.01
CA GLY A 28 1.81 2.84 3.59
C GLY A 28 1.02 1.53 3.34
N MET A 29 1.29 0.48 4.12
CA MET A 29 0.51 -0.77 4.05
C MET A 29 -0.94 -0.57 4.52
N ALA A 30 -1.17 0.22 5.58
CA ALA A 30 -2.51 0.50 6.07
C ALA A 30 -3.35 1.24 5.02
N PHE A 31 -2.78 2.22 4.33
CA PHE A 31 -3.43 2.89 3.21
C PHE A 31 -3.77 1.93 2.08
N GLN A 32 -2.88 0.97 1.77
CA GLN A 32 -3.14 -0.05 0.76
C GLN A 32 -4.33 -0.95 1.15
N MET A 33 -4.41 -1.39 2.41
CA MET A 33 -5.53 -2.21 2.88
C MET A 33 -6.85 -1.45 2.90
N ILE A 34 -6.85 -0.21 3.38
CA ILE A 34 -8.04 0.65 3.37
C ILE A 34 -8.52 0.89 1.93
N GLY A 35 -7.61 1.19 1.01
CA GLY A 35 -7.94 1.38 -0.40
C GLY A 35 -8.55 0.13 -1.03
N ALA A 36 -7.97 -1.05 -0.77
CA ALA A 36 -8.52 -2.32 -1.26
C ALA A 36 -9.91 -2.62 -0.70
N LEU A 37 -10.14 -2.36 0.60
CA LEU A 37 -11.45 -2.55 1.23
C LEU A 37 -12.51 -1.61 0.66
N VAL A 38 -12.19 -0.32 0.48
CA VAL A 38 -13.12 0.64 -0.11
C VAL A 38 -13.44 0.27 -1.56
N LEU A 39 -12.44 -0.09 -2.36
CA LEU A 39 -12.65 -0.56 -3.73
C LEU A 39 -13.55 -1.80 -3.78
N ALA A 40 -13.29 -2.78 -2.92
CA ALA A 40 -14.07 -4.01 -2.86
C ALA A 40 -15.52 -3.75 -2.40
N ALA A 41 -15.70 -2.91 -1.37
CA ALA A 41 -17.02 -2.56 -0.87
C ALA A 41 -17.83 -1.77 -1.91
N PHE A 42 -17.19 -0.83 -2.61
CA PHE A 42 -17.85 -0.02 -3.64
C PHE A 42 -18.21 -0.85 -4.87
N ALA A 43 -17.26 -1.66 -5.37
CA ALA A 43 -17.51 -2.56 -6.50
C ALA A 43 -18.56 -3.64 -6.17
N GLY A 44 -18.53 -4.18 -4.95
CA GLY A 44 -19.52 -5.15 -4.47
C GLY A 44 -20.92 -4.55 -4.38
N ARG A 45 -21.03 -3.34 -3.83
CA ARG A 45 -22.31 -2.63 -3.65
C ARG A 45 -22.95 -2.28 -5.00
N GLU A 46 -22.19 -1.70 -5.92
CA GLU A 46 -22.68 -1.34 -7.26
C GLU A 46 -23.18 -2.58 -8.01
N LEU A 47 -22.46 -3.70 -7.87
CA LEU A 47 -22.83 -4.96 -8.50
C LEU A 47 -24.06 -5.61 -7.87
N ASP A 48 -24.19 -5.56 -6.54
CA ASP A 48 -25.38 -6.03 -5.84
C ASP A 48 -26.62 -5.18 -6.17
N GLU A 49 -26.47 -3.86 -6.31
CA GLU A 49 -27.55 -2.95 -6.76
C GLU A 49 -27.93 -3.22 -8.22
N TYR A 50 -26.96 -3.45 -9.11
CA TYR A 50 -27.22 -3.77 -10.52
C TYR A 50 -27.97 -5.10 -10.69
N VAL A 51 -27.65 -6.10 -9.86
CA VAL A 51 -28.29 -7.42 -9.91
C VAL A 51 -29.68 -7.41 -9.24
N GLY A 52 -30.01 -6.38 -8.44
CA GLY A 52 -31.32 -6.26 -7.78
C GLY A 52 -31.58 -7.38 -6.76
N ASN A 53 -30.54 -8.09 -6.33
CA ASN A 53 -30.67 -9.15 -5.34
C ASN A 53 -30.95 -8.52 -3.98
N ARG A 54 -32.07 -8.90 -3.33
CA ARG A 54 -32.42 -8.48 -1.95
C ARG A 54 -31.34 -8.79 -0.91
N LYS A 55 -30.32 -9.56 -1.26
CA LYS A 55 -29.27 -10.04 -0.36
C LYS A 55 -27.91 -9.85 -1.04
N PRO A 56 -26.93 -9.20 -0.39
CA PRO A 56 -25.69 -8.75 -1.02
C PRO A 56 -24.68 -9.90 -1.20
N TRP A 57 -24.99 -10.84 -2.09
CA TRP A 57 -24.15 -12.02 -2.34
C TRP A 57 -22.88 -11.65 -3.12
N PHE A 58 -22.95 -10.71 -4.05
CA PHE A 58 -21.77 -10.29 -4.79
C PHE A 58 -20.79 -9.55 -3.90
N THR A 59 -21.26 -8.67 -3.00
CA THR A 59 -20.37 -8.01 -2.03
C THR A 59 -19.62 -9.03 -1.17
N ILE A 60 -20.27 -10.12 -0.74
CA ILE A 60 -19.62 -11.16 0.07
C ILE A 60 -18.52 -11.86 -0.73
N VAL A 61 -18.82 -12.30 -1.95
CA VAL A 61 -17.84 -12.99 -2.82
C VAL A 61 -16.70 -12.04 -3.20
N LEU A 62 -17.02 -10.79 -3.51
CA LEU A 62 -16.07 -9.79 -3.96
C LEU A 62 -15.17 -9.31 -2.82
N LEU A 63 -15.68 -9.21 -1.58
CA LEU A 63 -14.84 -9.01 -0.39
C LEU A 63 -13.87 -10.17 -0.18
N LEU A 64 -14.35 -11.41 -0.32
CA LEU A 64 -13.53 -12.60 -0.13
C LEU A 64 -12.41 -12.67 -1.20
N LEU A 65 -12.76 -12.40 -2.46
CA LEU A 65 -11.79 -12.26 -3.54
C LEU A 65 -10.84 -11.08 -3.34
N ALA A 66 -11.33 -9.94 -2.86
CA ALA A 66 -10.50 -8.77 -2.61
C ALA A 66 -9.45 -9.03 -1.52
N VAL A 67 -9.81 -9.76 -0.47
CA VAL A 67 -8.86 -10.18 0.57
C VAL A 67 -7.77 -11.08 -0.04
N VAL A 68 -8.17 -12.09 -0.81
CA VAL A 68 -7.22 -13.01 -1.49
C VAL A 68 -6.33 -12.24 -2.46
N ALA A 69 -6.91 -11.39 -3.31
CA ALA A 69 -6.19 -10.57 -4.29
C ALA A 69 -5.21 -9.62 -3.60
N THR A 70 -5.63 -8.94 -2.52
CA THR A 70 -4.77 -8.04 -1.75
C THR A 70 -3.60 -8.79 -1.14
N MET A 71 -3.84 -9.99 -0.60
CA MET A 71 -2.81 -10.83 -0.01
C MET A 71 -1.80 -11.29 -1.07
N VAL A 72 -2.27 -11.80 -2.21
CA VAL A 72 -1.41 -12.20 -3.34
C VAL A 72 -0.62 -11.02 -3.88
N LEU A 73 -1.25 -9.86 -4.08
CA LEU A 73 -0.61 -8.66 -4.60
C LEU A 73 0.46 -8.14 -3.63
N THR A 74 0.19 -8.21 -2.32
CA THR A 74 1.15 -7.84 -1.29
C THR A 74 2.35 -8.79 -1.28
N ILE A 75 2.12 -10.10 -1.38
CA ILE A 75 3.20 -11.10 -1.46
C ILE A 75 4.06 -10.88 -2.71
N ILE A 76 3.43 -10.67 -3.88
CA ILE A 76 4.15 -10.39 -5.13
C ILE A 76 4.92 -9.07 -5.03
N SER A 77 4.32 -8.01 -4.47
CA SER A 77 4.95 -6.70 -4.26
C SER A 77 6.20 -6.80 -3.39
N ILE A 78 6.17 -7.69 -2.38
CA ILE A 78 7.33 -7.94 -1.52
C ILE A 78 8.40 -8.78 -2.23
N ASN A 79 8.00 -9.77 -3.04
CA ASN A 79 8.92 -10.69 -3.74
C ASN A 79 9.55 -10.09 -5.01
N LYS A 80 9.03 -8.97 -5.52
CA LYS A 80 9.56 -8.30 -6.72
C LYS A 80 10.66 -7.28 -6.40
N LYS A 81 11.54 -7.62 -5.45
CA LYS A 81 12.68 -6.80 -5.04
C LYS A 81 14.00 -7.36 -5.55
#